data_AF-A0A4S1FY33-F1
#
_entry.id   AF-A0A4S1FY33-F1
#
_cell.length_a   1.000
_cell.length_b   1.000
_cell.length_c   1.000
_cell.angle_alpha   90.00
_cell.angle_beta   90.00
_cell.angle_gamma   90.00
#
_symmetry.space_group_name_H-M   'P 1'
#
loop_
_entity.id
_entity.type
_entity.pdbx_description
1 polymer ?
#
loop_
_entity_poly.entity_id
_entity_poly.type
_entity_poly.pdbx_seq_one_letter_code
_entity_poly.pdbx_strand_id
1 'polypeptide(L)' 'SRLDADSGKYLIQSYGYGSSLSTAFAGVAKDELEKLQLPSDPDVMLKTTIFTGPMKQNDDVAKMFEKVKAGG' A
#
# COMPACT_ATOMS: atom_id res chain seq x y z
N SER A 1 -3.53 12.11 15.19
CA SER A 1 -4.70 11.93 14.30
C SER A 1 -4.23 11.17 13.06
N ARG A 2 -5.06 10.41 12.33
CA ARG A 2 -4.60 9.75 11.08
C ARG A 2 -4.13 10.74 10.00
N LEU A 3 -4.52 12.00 10.11
CA LEU A 3 -4.13 13.09 9.21
C LEU A 3 -2.87 13.85 9.66
N ASP A 4 -2.28 13.46 10.78
CA ASP A 4 -1.07 14.08 11.30
C ASP A 4 0.18 13.47 10.64
N ALA A 5 1.14 14.31 10.27
CA ALA A 5 2.30 13.89 9.48
C ALA A 5 3.20 12.89 10.23
N ASP A 6 3.39 13.10 11.54
CA ASP A 6 4.19 12.20 12.38
C ASP A 6 3.53 10.83 12.54
N SER A 7 2.19 10.80 12.58
CA SER A 7 1.45 9.54 12.57
C SER A 7 1.68 8.75 11.27
N GLY A 8 1.71 9.43 10.11
CA GLY A 8 2.01 8.80 8.82
C GLY A 8 3.46 8.32 8.73
N LYS A 9 4.41 9.15 9.16
CA LYS A 9 5.83 8.80 9.24
C LYS A 9 6.07 7.54 10.07
N TYR A 10 5.46 7.47 11.26
CA TYR A 10 5.58 6.30 12.13
C TYR A 10 5.11 5.01 11.45
N LEU A 11 4.01 5.06 10.68
CA LEU A 11 3.50 3.90 9.95
C LEU A 11 4.41 3.46 8.81
N ILE A 12 5.02 4.42 8.10
CA ILE A 12 6.02 4.14 7.06
C ILE A 12 7.21 3.41 7.67
N GLN A 13 7.81 3.97 8.73
CA GLN A 13 9.05 3.45 9.31
C GLN A 13 8.85 2.12 10.06
N SER A 14 7.72 1.96 10.76
CA SER A 14 7.49 0.79 11.61
C SER A 14 6.95 -0.42 10.85
N TYR A 15 6.18 -0.18 9.79
CA TYR A 15 5.40 -1.25 9.12
C TYR A 15 5.53 -1.25 7.60
N GLY A 16 6.26 -0.30 7.00
CA GLY A 16 6.36 -0.16 5.55
C GLY A 16 5.06 0.27 4.88
N TYR A 17 4.07 0.75 5.64
CA TYR A 17 2.82 1.23 5.05
C TYR A 17 3.05 2.61 4.45
N GLY A 18 2.76 2.75 3.15
CA GLY A 18 2.69 4.06 2.50
C GLY A 18 1.65 4.97 3.16
N SER A 19 1.76 6.27 2.89
CA SER A 19 0.81 7.30 3.35
C SER A 19 0.13 7.96 2.15
N SER A 20 -1.03 8.57 2.36
CA SER A 20 -1.66 9.46 1.36
C SER A 20 -1.18 10.92 1.50
N LEU A 21 -0.33 11.22 2.49
CA LEU A 21 0.20 12.56 2.74
C LEU A 21 1.66 12.65 2.28
N SER A 22 1.95 13.55 1.35
CA SER A 22 3.32 13.86 0.92
C SER A 22 4.20 14.35 2.08
N THR A 23 3.61 15.05 3.06
CA THR A 23 4.31 15.52 4.27
C THR A 23 4.81 14.38 5.16
N ALA A 24 4.17 13.21 5.15
CA ALA A 24 4.65 12.04 5.88
C ALA A 24 5.92 11.46 5.23
N PHE A 25 5.95 11.38 3.88
CA PHE A 25 7.14 10.91 3.14
C PHE A 25 8.30 11.89 3.25
N ALA A 26 8.04 13.20 3.24
CA ALA A 26 9.07 14.22 3.44
C ALA A 26 9.78 14.10 4.81
N GLY A 27 9.14 13.46 5.79
CA GLY A 27 9.70 13.21 7.11
C GLY A 27 10.56 11.94 7.22
N VAL A 28 10.64 11.11 6.18
CA VAL A 28 11.38 9.84 6.16
C VAL A 28 12.63 9.99 5.29
N ALA A 29 13.75 9.40 5.74
CA ALA A 29 14.99 9.46 4.98
C ALA A 29 14.90 8.62 3.69
N LYS A 30 15.56 9.10 2.62
CA LYS A 30 15.44 8.49 1.29
C LYS A 30 15.94 7.04 1.25
N ASP A 31 17.03 6.74 1.93
CA ASP A 31 17.61 5.40 2.07
C ASP A 31 16.67 4.42 2.78
N GLU A 32 15.92 4.91 3.77
CA GLU A 32 14.89 4.13 4.45
C GLU A 32 13.70 3.82 3.52
N LEU A 33 13.25 4.80 2.73
CA LEU A 33 12.20 4.58 1.74
C LEU A 33 12.62 3.58 0.66
N GLU A 34 13.87 3.68 0.17
CA GLU A 34 14.44 2.73 -0.79
C GLU A 34 14.48 1.31 -0.21
N LYS A 35 14.90 1.15 1.06
CA LYS A 35 14.90 -0.13 1.76
C LYS A 35 13.49 -0.73 1.88
N LEU A 36 12.48 0.12 2.10
CA LEU A 36 11.08 -0.27 2.20
C LEU A 36 10.40 -0.47 0.83
N GLN A 37 11.11 -0.26 -0.27
CA GLN A 37 10.57 -0.27 -1.64
C GLN A 37 9.40 0.71 -1.82
N LEU A 38 9.44 1.83 -1.12
CA LEU A 38 8.46 2.90 -1.22
C LEU A 38 9.03 4.05 -2.05
N PRO A 39 8.22 4.71 -2.90
CA PRO A 39 8.65 5.93 -3.57
C PRO A 39 8.81 7.06 -2.55
N SER A 40 9.62 8.07 -2.89
CA SER A 40 9.67 9.32 -2.13
C SER A 40 8.46 10.23 -2.37
N ASP A 41 7.72 10.00 -3.45
CA ASP A 41 6.50 10.71 -3.81
C ASP A 41 5.32 9.73 -3.88
N PRO A 42 4.30 9.86 -3.01
CA PRO A 42 3.14 8.97 -3.02
C PRO A 42 2.34 8.99 -4.33
N ASP A 43 2.38 10.09 -5.10
CA ASP A 43 1.65 10.19 -6.37
C ASP A 43 2.12 9.18 -7.41
N VAL A 44 3.38 8.75 -7.34
CA VAL A 44 3.94 7.73 -8.24
C VAL A 44 3.17 6.41 -8.12
N MET A 45 2.85 6.00 -6.89
CA MET A 45 2.08 4.78 -6.65
C MET A 45 0.61 4.99 -6.97
N LEU A 46 0.03 6.14 -6.60
CA LEU A 46 -1.39 6.42 -6.86
C LEU A 46 -1.74 6.38 -8.34
N LYS A 47 -0.83 6.82 -9.23
CA LYS A 47 -1.04 6.79 -10.69
C LYS A 47 -1.06 5.38 -11.30
N THR A 48 -0.42 4.41 -10.64
CA THR A 48 -0.27 3.05 -11.16
C THR A 48 -1.06 2.00 -10.37
N THR A 49 -1.59 2.38 -9.20
CA THR A 49 -2.37 1.49 -8.34
C THR A 49 -3.67 1.09 -9.02
N ILE A 50 -3.92 -0.22 -9.08
CA ILE A 50 -5.22 -0.78 -9.47
C ILE A 50 -6.13 -0.76 -8.25
N PHE A 51 -7.25 -0.04 -8.36
CA PHE A 51 -8.30 -0.06 -7.35
C PHE A 51 -9.34 -1.12 -7.71
N THR A 52 -9.59 -2.06 -6.79
CA THR A 52 -10.64 -3.05 -6.96
C THR A 52 -12.01 -2.44 -6.67
N GLY A 53 -12.96 -2.58 -7.59
CA GLY A 53 -14.36 -2.25 -7.37
C GLY A 53 -15.21 -3.49 -7.05
N PRO A 54 -16.53 -3.32 -6.85
CA PRO A 54 -17.45 -4.45 -6.69
C PRO A 54 -17.34 -5.45 -7.85
N MET A 55 -17.05 -6.71 -7.55
CA MET A 55 -16.87 -7.76 -8.56
C MET A 55 -18.16 -8.57 -8.74
N LYS A 56 -18.70 -8.60 -9.96
CA LYS A 56 -19.89 -9.40 -10.28
C LYS A 56 -19.61 -10.91 -10.24
N GLN A 57 -18.40 -11.31 -10.62
CA GLN A 57 -17.92 -12.69 -10.65
C GLN A 57 -17.24 -13.15 -9.34
N ASN A 58 -17.57 -12.55 -8.20
CA ASN A 58 -16.88 -12.82 -6.93
C ASN A 58 -16.90 -14.31 -6.55
N ASP A 59 -18.04 -14.99 -6.75
CA ASP A 59 -18.20 -16.41 -6.42
C ASP A 59 -17.28 -17.32 -7.24
N ASP A 60 -17.06 -16.99 -8.51
CA ASP A 60 -16.18 -17.78 -9.39
C ASP A 60 -14.71 -17.55 -9.05
N VAL A 61 -14.34 -16.31 -8.71
CA VAL A 61 -12.99 -15.99 -8.21
C VAL A 61 -12.72 -16.69 -6.88
N ALA A 62 -13.71 -16.75 -5.98
CA ALA A 62 -13.58 -17.46 -4.71
C ALA A 62 -13.37 -18.97 -4.90
N LYS A 63 -14.14 -19.62 -5.79
CA LYS A 63 -13.93 -21.05 -6.13
C LYS A 63 -12.55 -21.31 -6.71
N MET A 64 -12.09 -20.43 -7.60
CA MET A 64 -10.74 -20.51 -8.17
C MET A 64 -9.67 -20.39 -7.07
N PHE A 65 -9.83 -19.43 -6.16
CA PHE A 65 -8.91 -19.21 -5.05
C PHE A 65 -8.82 -20.43 -4.12
N GLU A 66 -9.96 -21.04 -3.76
CA GLU A 66 -9.97 -22.26 -2.94
C GLU A 66 -9.27 -23.44 -3.64
N LYS A 67 -9.51 -23.62 -4.94
CA LYS A 67 -8.82 -24.65 -5.72
C LYS A 67 -7.30 -24.47 -5.69
N VAL A 68 -6.81 -23.25 -5.87
CA VAL A 68 -5.37 -22.95 -5.82
C VAL A 68 -4.79 -23.23 -4.43
N LYS A 69 -5.48 -22.85 -3.35
CA LYS A 69 -5.04 -23.17 -1.98
C LYS A 69 -4.95 -24.66 -1.69
N ALA A 70 -5.83 -25.45 -2.28
CA ALA A 70 -5.83 -26.91 -2.15
C ALA A 70 -4.67 -27.60 -2.91
N GLY A 71 -3.81 -26.83 -3.59
CA GLY A 71 -2.69 -27.35 -4.36
C GLY A 71 -2.93 -27.37 -5.87
N GLY A 72 -4.11 -26.93 -6.34
CA GLY A 72 -4.49 -26.89 -7.76
C GLY A 72 -5.06 -28.19 -8.29
#